data_AF-A0AAY4A138-F1
#
_entry.id   AF-A0AAY4A138-F1
#
_cell.length_a   1.000
_cell.length_b   1.000
_cell.length_c   1.000
_cell.angle_alpha   90.00
_cell.angle_beta   90.00
_cell.angle_gamma   90.00
#
_symmetry.space_group_name_H-M   'P 1'
#
loop_
_entity.id
_entity.type
_entity.pdbx_description
1 polymer ?
#
loop_
_entity_poly.entity_id
_entity_poly.type
_entity_poly.pdbx_seq_one_letter_code
_entity_poly.pdbx_strand_id
1 'polypeptide(L)'
;MKTILSSQTVDIPTNGTCDSIYLSVYIYIYICVCVCVPLCSVDVNLKGRTVIVKGPRGTLRREFSHINLELCLLGRKHKKLRVDKWWGNRKELATVRTICSHVQNMIKGVTLGFRYKMRSVYAHFPINVVMQENGSLVEIRNFLGEKYIRRVRMRPGVACTVSSAQKDELVLEGNDIELVSNSAALIQQATTVKNKDIRKFLDGIYVSEKGTVVEADQ
;
A
#
# COMPACT_ATOMS: atom_id res chain seq x y z
N MET A 1 18.29 43.38 21.92
CA MET A 1 19.19 42.25 21.59
C MET A 1 18.40 41.20 20.83
N LYS A 2 18.65 41.06 19.53
CA LYS A 2 18.09 39.98 18.70
C LYS A 2 18.81 38.70 19.07
N THR A 3 18.15 37.77 19.75
CA THR A 3 18.67 36.41 19.91
C THR A 3 18.55 35.73 18.55
N ILE A 4 19.66 35.70 17.83
CA ILE A 4 19.84 35.01 16.56
C ILE A 4 19.67 33.52 16.85
N LEU A 5 18.47 32.98 16.58
CA LEU A 5 18.27 31.54 16.45
C LEU A 5 19.06 31.12 15.21
N SER A 6 20.24 30.57 15.41
CA SER A 6 21.02 29.95 14.35
C SER A 6 20.25 28.73 13.83
N SER A 7 19.51 28.95 12.76
CA SER A 7 18.84 27.90 11.99
C SER A 7 19.90 27.05 11.28
N GLN A 8 20.33 25.96 11.88
CA GLN A 8 21.09 24.94 11.16
C GLN A 8 20.11 24.04 10.42
N THR A 9 20.02 24.23 9.11
CA THR A 9 19.44 23.27 8.18
C THR A 9 20.39 22.08 8.10
N VAL A 10 20.03 20.95 8.71
CA VAL A 10 20.70 19.68 8.41
C VAL A 10 19.91 19.03 7.30
N ASP A 11 20.32 19.30 6.06
CA ASP A 11 19.85 18.55 4.90
C ASP A 11 20.45 17.14 4.98
N ILE A 12 19.63 16.14 5.31
CA ILE A 12 20.07 14.74 5.28
C ILE A 12 19.79 14.23 3.87
N PRO A 13 20.81 13.98 3.02
CA PRO A 13 20.57 13.38 1.72
C PRO A 13 20.25 11.90 1.91
N THR A 14 18.98 11.53 1.76
CA THR A 14 18.62 10.14 1.48
C THR A 14 17.70 10.10 0.26
N ASN A 15 18.14 9.37 -0.77
CA ASN A 15 17.39 8.91 -1.95
C ASN A 15 16.17 9.77 -2.37
N GLY A 16 16.42 11.03 -2.74
CA GLY A 16 15.41 11.88 -3.41
C GLY A 16 14.38 12.55 -2.50
N THR A 17 14.49 12.46 -1.18
CA THR A 17 13.66 13.24 -0.22
C THR A 17 14.51 14.29 0.47
N CYS A 18 14.08 15.57 0.41
CA CYS A 18 14.68 16.65 1.20
C CYS A 18 13.96 16.65 2.56
N ASP A 19 14.58 16.01 3.56
CA ASP A 19 14.09 16.03 4.94
C ASP A 19 14.74 17.19 5.69
N SER A 20 13.92 18.10 6.22
CA SER A 20 14.38 19.21 7.06
C SER A 20 13.78 19.05 8.46
N ILE A 21 14.62 18.74 9.46
CA ILE A 21 14.20 18.51 10.85
C ILE A 21 14.76 19.62 11.72
N TYR A 22 13.88 20.41 12.37
CA TYR A 22 14.28 21.38 13.38
C TYR A 22 14.03 20.81 14.79
N LEU A 23 15.10 20.59 15.55
CA LEU A 23 15.02 20.16 16.96
C LEU A 23 15.12 21.36 17.90
N SER A 24 14.13 21.55 18.77
CA SER A 24 14.34 22.21 20.05
C SER A 24 13.80 21.33 21.18
N VAL A 25 14.53 21.32 22.28
CA VAL A 25 14.38 20.48 23.47
C VAL A 25 12.92 20.39 23.95
N TYR A 26 12.40 19.15 23.99
CA TYR A 26 11.09 18.66 24.50
C TYR A 26 9.78 18.87 23.71
N ILE A 27 9.70 19.77 22.74
CA ILE A 27 8.57 19.80 21.77
C ILE A 27 9.14 20.15 20.39
N TYR A 28 8.90 19.30 19.39
CA TYR A 28 9.26 19.64 18.02
C TYR A 28 8.38 20.80 17.56
N ILE A 29 8.97 21.99 17.45
CA ILE A 29 8.27 23.22 17.02
C ILE A 29 7.66 23.00 15.63
N TYR A 30 8.42 22.37 14.74
CA TYR A 30 8.04 22.20 13.35
C TYR A 30 8.74 21.00 12.72
N ILE A 31 7.96 20.12 12.07
CA ILE A 31 8.51 19.10 11.19
C ILE A 31 7.83 19.14 9.84
N CYS A 32 8.69 19.15 8.81
CA CYS A 32 8.33 19.17 7.41
C CYS A 32 8.97 17.97 6.73
N VAL A 33 8.14 17.15 6.08
CA VAL A 33 8.62 16.09 5.19
C VAL A 33 8.10 16.38 3.79
N CYS A 34 9.01 16.37 2.82
CA CYS A 34 8.68 16.59 1.42
C CYS A 34 8.75 15.28 0.64
N VAL A 35 7.65 14.92 -0.01
CA VAL A 35 7.60 13.85 -1.00
C VAL A 35 7.72 14.44 -2.39
N CYS A 36 8.75 14.02 -3.12
CA CYS A 36 8.89 14.33 -4.54
C CYS A 36 7.87 13.52 -5.35
N VAL A 37 7.06 14.20 -6.16
CA VAL A 37 6.15 13.53 -7.10
C VAL A 37 6.89 13.37 -8.43
N PRO A 38 7.06 12.14 -8.96
CA PRO A 38 7.63 11.94 -10.28
C PRO A 38 6.70 12.56 -11.34
N LEU A 39 7.24 13.47 -12.14
CA LEU A 39 6.48 14.44 -12.92
C LEU A 39 5.84 13.93 -14.20
N CYS A 40 6.26 12.78 -14.71
CA CYS A 40 6.03 12.51 -16.13
C CYS A 40 4.63 11.96 -16.46
N SER A 41 3.79 11.57 -15.49
CA SER A 41 2.46 11.02 -15.80
C SER A 41 1.40 11.12 -14.69
N VAL A 42 1.68 11.83 -13.60
CA VAL A 42 0.82 11.80 -12.40
C VAL A 42 0.42 13.20 -11.96
N ASP A 43 -0.89 13.42 -11.86
CA ASP A 43 -1.48 14.64 -11.33
C ASP A 43 -2.00 14.43 -9.92
N VAL A 44 -1.45 15.19 -8.98
CA VAL A 44 -1.89 15.21 -7.58
C VAL A 44 -2.68 16.49 -7.34
N ASN A 45 -3.92 16.34 -6.90
CA ASN A 45 -4.80 17.42 -6.46
C ASN A 45 -5.08 17.30 -4.97
N LEU A 46 -5.00 18.43 -4.27
CA LEU A 46 -5.33 18.53 -2.85
C LEU A 46 -6.64 19.31 -2.68
N LYS A 47 -7.59 18.72 -1.95
CA LYS A 47 -8.81 19.40 -1.50
C LYS A 47 -8.84 19.35 0.03
N GLY A 48 -8.28 20.38 0.67
CA GLY A 48 -8.02 20.38 2.10
C GLY A 48 -7.11 19.21 2.49
N ARG A 49 -7.62 18.28 3.30
CA ARG A 49 -6.90 17.05 3.72
C ARG A 49 -7.21 15.82 2.87
N THR A 50 -7.89 16.01 1.74
CA THR A 50 -8.16 14.93 0.77
C THR A 50 -7.13 14.99 -0.35
N VAL A 51 -6.43 13.87 -0.56
CA VAL A 51 -5.47 13.71 -1.66
C VAL A 51 -6.13 12.92 -2.79
N ILE A 52 -6.10 13.48 -3.99
CA ILE A 52 -6.59 12.83 -5.21
C ILE A 52 -5.41 12.68 -6.15
N VAL A 53 -5.07 11.44 -6.49
CA VAL A 53 -3.98 11.11 -7.41
C VAL A 53 -4.59 10.56 -8.69
N LYS A 54 -4.25 11.17 -9.82
CA LYS A 54 -4.66 10.75 -11.16
C LYS A 54 -3.43 10.36 -11.97
N GLY A 55 -3.60 9.38 -12.84
CA GLY A 55 -2.56 8.96 -13.77
C GLY A 55 -3.09 7.87 -14.69
N PRO A 56 -2.21 7.11 -15.35
CA PRO A 56 -2.57 6.33 -16.53
C PRO A 56 -3.55 5.18 -16.22
N ARG A 57 -3.43 4.53 -15.05
CA ARG A 57 -4.28 3.38 -14.69
C ARG A 57 -5.60 3.77 -14.01
N GLY A 58 -5.81 5.05 -13.73
CA GLY A 58 -7.03 5.55 -13.12
C GLY A 58 -6.80 6.62 -12.06
N THR A 59 -7.75 6.72 -11.12
CA THR A 59 -7.73 7.75 -10.09
C THR A 59 -7.94 7.14 -8.71
N LEU A 60 -7.08 7.49 -7.76
CA LEU A 60 -7.22 7.13 -6.36
C LEU A 60 -7.54 8.37 -5.53
N ARG A 61 -8.42 8.21 -4.55
CA ARG A 61 -8.79 9.26 -3.60
C ARG A 61 -8.61 8.73 -2.20
N ARG A 62 -7.98 9.54 -1.33
CA ARG A 62 -7.83 9.21 0.08
C ARG A 62 -7.99 10.43 0.97
N GLU A 63 -8.67 10.25 2.09
CA GLU A 63 -8.97 11.30 3.06
C GLU A 63 -8.15 11.12 4.34
N PHE A 64 -7.47 12.19 4.76
CA PHE A 64 -6.66 12.22 5.99
C PHE A 64 -7.27 13.15 7.05
N SER A 65 -8.60 13.22 7.12
CA SER A 65 -9.32 14.10 8.06
C SER A 65 -9.05 13.78 9.54
N HIS A 66 -8.82 12.50 9.84
CA HIS A 66 -8.52 11.99 11.19
C HIS A 66 -7.19 12.48 11.78
N ILE A 67 -6.30 13.07 10.96
CA ILE A 67 -5.01 13.59 11.41
C ILE A 67 -5.00 15.11 11.19
N ASN A 68 -4.58 15.85 12.21
CA ASN A 68 -4.41 17.30 12.13
C ASN A 68 -3.02 17.62 11.56
N LEU A 69 -2.94 17.86 10.26
CA LEU A 69 -1.73 18.27 9.54
C LEU A 69 -2.07 19.22 8.40
N GLU A 70 -1.03 19.83 7.85
CA GLU A 70 -1.08 20.73 6.70
C GLU A 70 -0.44 20.04 5.48
N LEU A 71 -1.15 20.06 4.35
CA LEU A 71 -0.70 19.49 3.07
C LEU A 71 -0.56 20.61 2.04
N CYS A 72 0.65 20.78 1.54
CA CYS A 72 0.99 21.83 0.60
C CYS A 72 1.60 21.23 -0.67
N LEU A 73 1.07 21.60 -1.83
CA LEU A 73 1.70 21.32 -3.13
C LEU A 73 2.62 22.48 -3.49
N LEU A 74 3.92 22.18 -3.59
CA LEU A 74 4.96 23.15 -3.90
C LEU A 74 5.52 22.92 -5.30
N GLY A 75 5.87 24.02 -5.96
CA GLY A 75 6.56 24.01 -7.25
C GLY A 75 5.63 23.87 -8.45
N ARG A 76 5.85 24.73 -9.47
CA ARG A 76 5.11 24.67 -10.75
C ARG A 76 5.70 23.65 -11.72
N LYS A 77 7.04 23.50 -11.72
CA LYS A 77 7.78 22.57 -12.60
C LYS A 77 8.06 21.23 -11.94
N HIS A 78 8.48 21.21 -10.67
CA HIS A 78 8.62 19.99 -9.87
C HIS A 78 7.59 19.99 -8.75
N LYS A 79 6.50 19.25 -8.93
CA LYS A 79 5.45 19.11 -7.92
C LYS A 79 6.04 18.33 -6.74
N LYS A 80 6.19 18.99 -5.60
CA LYS A 80 6.56 18.36 -4.32
C LYS A 80 5.37 18.45 -3.39
N LEU A 81 4.96 17.32 -2.81
CA LEU A 81 3.97 17.31 -1.74
C LEU A 81 4.70 17.51 -0.42
N ARG A 82 4.52 18.68 0.20
CA ARG A 82 5.00 18.96 1.54
C ARG A 82 3.92 18.61 2.56
N VAL A 83 4.33 17.87 3.58
CA VAL A 83 3.49 17.50 4.73
C VAL A 83 4.09 18.16 5.95
N ASP A 84 3.36 19.12 6.51
CA ASP A 84 3.81 19.92 7.64
C ASP A 84 2.98 19.61 8.88
N LYS A 85 3.67 19.48 10.00
CA LYS A 85 3.08 19.32 11.32
C LYS A 85 3.72 20.30 12.29
N TRP A 86 2.89 21.22 12.77
CA TRP A 86 3.21 22.17 13.81
C TRP A 86 2.98 21.53 15.19
N TRP A 87 3.89 21.79 16.14
CA TRP A 87 3.73 21.41 17.55
C TRP A 87 3.35 19.94 17.76
N GLY A 88 4.08 19.03 17.11
CA GLY A 88 3.76 17.61 17.12
C GLY A 88 4.37 16.87 18.31
N ASN A 89 3.55 16.09 19.03
CA ASN A 89 4.03 15.07 19.95
C ASN A 89 4.71 13.91 19.19
N ARG A 90 5.55 13.11 19.86
CA ARG A 90 6.28 11.97 19.24
C ARG A 90 5.38 11.02 18.44
N LYS A 91 4.15 10.74 18.94
CA LYS A 91 3.16 9.89 18.25
C LYS A 91 2.62 10.56 16.98
N GLU A 92 2.36 11.86 17.04
CA GLU A 92 1.85 12.62 15.91
C GLU A 92 2.91 12.81 14.84
N LEU A 93 4.18 12.95 15.25
CA LEU A 93 5.29 13.03 14.33
C LEU A 93 5.42 11.77 13.45
N ALA A 94 5.21 10.59 14.04
CA ALA A 94 5.23 9.35 13.26
C ALA A 94 4.20 9.36 12.12
N THR A 95 3.07 10.05 12.29
CA THR A 95 2.01 10.12 11.28
C THR A 95 2.42 10.88 10.02
N VAL A 96 3.33 11.86 10.13
CA VAL A 96 3.83 12.63 8.97
C VAL A 96 4.42 11.68 7.93
N ARG A 97 5.30 10.76 8.36
CA ARG A 97 5.93 9.79 7.46
C ARG A 97 4.93 8.75 6.92
N THR A 98 3.92 8.36 7.71
CA THR A 98 2.88 7.43 7.22
C THR A 98 2.11 8.00 6.05
N ILE A 99 1.79 9.30 6.07
CA ILE A 99 1.08 9.97 4.97
C ILE A 99 1.96 10.02 3.74
N CYS A 100 3.25 10.34 3.91
CA CYS A 100 4.21 10.29 2.81
C CYS A 100 4.24 8.90 2.15
N SER A 101 4.29 7.83 2.94
CA SER A 101 4.26 6.45 2.44
C SER A 101 2.94 6.10 1.76
N HIS A 102 1.80 6.52 2.30
CA HIS A 102 0.50 6.31 1.65
C HIS A 102 0.43 7.01 0.30
N VAL A 103 0.91 8.25 0.19
CA VAL A 103 0.92 8.99 -1.08
C VAL A 103 1.88 8.36 -2.08
N GLN A 104 3.07 7.94 -1.65
CA GLN A 104 4.01 7.22 -2.51
C GLN A 104 3.39 5.92 -3.05
N ASN A 105 2.67 5.17 -2.22
CA ASN A 105 1.97 3.96 -2.64
C ASN A 105 0.82 4.26 -3.61
N MET A 106 0.06 5.35 -3.40
CA MET A 106 -0.96 5.78 -4.35
C MET A 106 -0.36 6.14 -5.71
N ILE A 107 0.78 6.87 -5.72
CA ILE A 107 1.48 7.22 -6.96
C ILE A 107 1.92 5.95 -7.69
N LYS A 108 2.60 5.02 -7.00
CA LYS A 108 3.00 3.71 -7.56
C LYS A 108 1.79 2.90 -8.06
N GLY A 109 0.69 2.94 -7.34
CA GLY A 109 -0.55 2.24 -7.67
C GLY A 109 -1.19 2.72 -8.97
N VAL A 110 -1.15 4.04 -9.21
CA VAL A 110 -1.74 4.65 -10.40
C VAL A 110 -0.81 4.59 -11.63
N THR A 111 0.51 4.51 -11.42
CA THR A 111 1.48 4.38 -12.53
C THR A 111 1.70 2.92 -12.91
N LEU A 112 2.17 2.11 -11.97
CA LEU A 112 2.58 0.73 -12.20
C LEU A 112 1.50 -0.27 -11.77
N GLY A 113 0.73 0.09 -10.74
CA GLY A 113 -0.23 -0.76 -10.02
C GLY A 113 0.37 -2.00 -9.37
N PHE A 114 -0.41 -2.66 -8.54
CA PHE A 114 0.07 -3.73 -7.66
C PHE A 114 -0.38 -5.09 -8.15
N ARG A 115 0.57 -6.05 -8.10
CA ARG A 115 0.34 -7.45 -8.42
C ARG A 115 0.84 -8.32 -7.27
N TYR A 116 -0.05 -9.09 -6.67
CA TYR A 116 0.29 -10.04 -5.60
C TYR A 116 0.15 -11.44 -6.17
N LYS A 117 1.23 -12.21 -6.15
CA LYS A 117 1.20 -13.63 -6.51
C LYS A 117 1.00 -14.43 -5.23
N MET A 118 0.06 -15.36 -5.27
CA MET A 118 -0.21 -16.29 -4.18
C MET A 118 -0.07 -17.71 -4.69
N ARG A 119 0.48 -18.60 -3.87
CA ARG A 119 0.63 -20.01 -4.19
C ARG A 119 -0.20 -20.86 -3.24
N SER A 120 -0.94 -21.81 -3.79
CA SER A 120 -1.60 -22.85 -3.01
C SER A 120 -0.61 -23.98 -2.71
N VAL A 121 -0.35 -24.19 -1.43
CA VAL A 121 0.50 -25.25 -0.90
C VAL A 121 -0.40 -26.35 -0.35
N TYR A 122 -0.11 -27.59 -0.72
CA TYR A 122 -0.86 -28.76 -0.26
C TYR A 122 0.07 -29.97 -0.14
N ALA A 123 -0.20 -30.84 0.83
CA ALA A 123 0.53 -32.11 0.97
C ALA A 123 -0.11 -33.25 0.16
N HIS A 124 -1.38 -33.54 0.39
CA HIS A 124 -2.04 -34.73 -0.17
C HIS A 124 -3.36 -34.42 -0.90
N PHE A 125 -4.17 -33.49 -0.38
CA PHE A 125 -5.42 -33.09 -1.02
C PHE A 125 -5.17 -31.86 -1.90
N PRO A 126 -5.28 -31.97 -3.24
CA PRO A 126 -5.10 -30.83 -4.12
C PRO A 126 -6.22 -29.81 -3.90
N ILE A 127 -5.85 -28.54 -3.77
CA ILE A 127 -6.78 -27.43 -3.54
C ILE A 127 -7.27 -26.93 -4.89
N ASN A 128 -8.59 -26.92 -5.08
CA ASN A 128 -9.20 -26.41 -6.31
C ASN A 128 -9.69 -24.98 -6.08
N VAL A 129 -9.10 -24.02 -6.80
CA VAL A 129 -9.50 -22.61 -6.73
C VAL A 129 -10.28 -22.26 -8.00
N VAL A 130 -11.53 -21.84 -7.84
CA VAL A 130 -12.41 -21.46 -8.95
C VAL A 130 -12.76 -19.98 -8.82
N MET A 131 -12.57 -19.25 -9.91
CA MET A 131 -12.97 -17.85 -10.01
C MET A 131 -14.41 -17.75 -10.51
N GLN A 132 -15.24 -16.97 -9.81
CA GLN A 132 -16.60 -16.61 -10.21
C GLN A 132 -16.72 -15.10 -10.36
N GLU A 133 -17.80 -14.66 -11.03
CA GLU A 133 -18.14 -13.25 -11.21
C GLU A 133 -16.97 -12.41 -11.75
N ASN A 134 -16.35 -12.88 -12.85
CA ASN A 134 -15.23 -12.22 -13.53
C ASN A 134 -14.05 -11.86 -12.60
N GLY A 135 -13.78 -12.71 -11.59
CA GLY A 135 -12.63 -12.55 -10.70
C GLY A 135 -12.90 -11.82 -9.39
N SER A 136 -14.17 -11.52 -9.08
CA SER A 136 -14.55 -10.85 -7.84
C SER A 136 -14.91 -11.81 -6.69
N LEU A 137 -15.23 -13.08 -6.99
CA LEU A 137 -15.49 -14.11 -5.99
C LEU A 137 -14.58 -15.32 -6.22
N VAL A 138 -13.89 -15.76 -5.17
CA VAL A 138 -13.05 -16.96 -5.16
C VAL A 138 -13.77 -18.05 -4.40
N GLU A 139 -13.96 -19.19 -5.04
CA GLU A 139 -14.36 -20.42 -4.38
C GLU A 139 -13.16 -21.35 -4.20
N ILE A 140 -12.89 -21.73 -2.96
CA ILE A 140 -11.85 -22.68 -2.60
C ILE A 140 -12.54 -23.98 -2.22
N ARG A 141 -12.21 -25.05 -2.94
CA ARG A 141 -12.79 -26.38 -2.78
C ARG A 141 -11.70 -27.38 -2.40
N ASN A 142 -12.11 -28.45 -1.72
CA ASN A 142 -11.24 -29.56 -1.34
C ASN A 142 -10.06 -29.17 -0.42
N PHE A 143 -10.18 -28.07 0.32
CA PHE A 143 -9.18 -27.68 1.31
C PHE A 143 -9.16 -28.72 2.44
N LEU A 144 -8.01 -29.37 2.67
CA LEU A 144 -7.84 -30.43 3.68
C LEU A 144 -8.80 -31.65 3.52
N GLY A 145 -9.41 -31.81 2.34
CA GLY A 145 -10.45 -32.82 2.10
C GLY A 145 -11.83 -32.46 2.65
N GLU A 146 -12.06 -31.21 3.05
CA GLU A 146 -13.36 -30.73 3.50
C GLU A 146 -14.37 -30.67 2.34
N LYS A 147 -15.62 -31.08 2.59
CA LYS A 147 -16.75 -30.87 1.66
C LYS A 147 -17.25 -29.43 1.66
N TYR A 148 -16.85 -28.62 2.64
CA TYR A 148 -17.25 -27.23 2.76
C TYR A 148 -16.54 -26.36 1.72
N ILE A 149 -17.32 -25.56 0.97
CA ILE A 149 -16.79 -24.65 -0.04
C ILE A 149 -16.58 -23.29 0.61
N ARG A 150 -15.35 -22.79 0.61
CA ARG A 150 -15.02 -21.48 1.17
C ARG A 150 -15.15 -20.43 0.07
N ARG A 151 -16.07 -19.48 0.24
CA ARG A 151 -16.31 -18.37 -0.68
C ARG A 151 -15.68 -17.10 -0.11
N VAL A 152 -14.78 -16.49 -0.86
CA VAL A 152 -14.12 -15.23 -0.48
C VAL A 152 -14.44 -14.18 -1.53
N ARG A 153 -15.08 -13.09 -1.10
CA ARG A 153 -15.38 -11.96 -1.97
C ARG A 153 -14.26 -10.94 -1.90
N MET A 154 -13.77 -10.52 -3.06
CA MET A 154 -12.72 -9.52 -3.20
C MET A 154 -13.23 -8.12 -2.88
N ARG A 155 -12.30 -7.24 -2.51
CA ARG A 155 -12.59 -5.81 -2.40
C ARG A 155 -12.81 -5.20 -3.80
N PRO A 156 -13.63 -4.14 -3.91
CA PRO A 156 -13.91 -3.52 -5.20
C PRO A 156 -12.63 -2.99 -5.85
N GLY A 157 -12.50 -3.16 -7.16
CA GLY A 157 -11.32 -2.72 -7.92
C GLY A 157 -10.11 -3.65 -7.83
N VAL A 158 -10.27 -4.83 -7.21
CA VAL A 158 -9.27 -5.92 -7.25
C VAL A 158 -9.79 -7.03 -8.14
N ALA A 159 -9.02 -7.39 -9.15
CA ALA A 159 -9.28 -8.52 -10.01
C ALA A 159 -8.38 -9.69 -9.60
N CYS A 160 -8.96 -10.88 -9.53
CA CYS A 160 -8.24 -12.10 -9.23
C CYS A 160 -8.26 -13.01 -10.45
N THR A 161 -7.09 -13.51 -10.85
CA THR A 161 -6.90 -14.38 -12.01
C THR A 161 -6.08 -15.61 -11.60
N VAL A 162 -6.31 -16.73 -12.29
CA VAL A 162 -5.45 -17.91 -12.15
C VAL A 162 -4.32 -17.76 -13.17
N SER A 163 -3.07 -17.92 -12.72
CA SER A 163 -1.91 -17.82 -13.60
C SER A 163 -1.90 -18.99 -14.59
N SER A 164 -1.65 -18.70 -15.86
CA SER A 164 -1.44 -19.74 -16.88
C SER A 164 0.01 -20.24 -16.91
N ALA A 165 0.96 -19.42 -16.44
CA ALA A 165 2.39 -19.71 -16.50
C ALA A 165 2.83 -20.72 -15.43
N GLN A 166 2.20 -20.68 -14.25
CA GLN A 166 2.54 -21.53 -13.13
C GLN A 166 1.27 -22.21 -12.62
N LYS A 167 1.34 -23.53 -12.45
CA LYS A 167 0.27 -24.30 -11.83
C LYS A 167 0.07 -23.84 -10.37
N ASP A 168 -1.18 -23.83 -9.92
CA ASP A 168 -1.54 -23.62 -8.51
C ASP A 168 -1.12 -22.22 -7.99
N GLU A 169 -1.12 -21.23 -8.90
CA GLU A 169 -0.79 -19.83 -8.62
C GLU A 169 -1.98 -18.90 -8.92
N LEU A 170 -2.28 -18.04 -7.96
CA LEU A 170 -3.34 -17.04 -8.01
C LEU A 170 -2.71 -15.64 -8.07
N VAL A 171 -3.16 -14.83 -9.00
CA VAL A 171 -2.66 -13.47 -9.20
C VAL A 171 -3.76 -12.48 -8.85
N LEU A 172 -3.45 -11.58 -7.93
CA LEU A 172 -4.32 -10.48 -7.52
C LEU A 172 -3.78 -9.18 -8.08
N GLU A 173 -4.58 -8.49 -8.87
CA GLU A 173 -4.23 -7.22 -9.48
C GLU A 173 -5.16 -6.10 -9.02
N GLY A 174 -4.58 -4.93 -8.76
CA GLY A 174 -5.36 -3.74 -8.42
C GLY A 174 -4.50 -2.49 -8.32
N ASN A 175 -5.18 -1.35 -8.23
CA ASN A 175 -4.51 -0.05 -8.16
C ASN A 175 -4.15 0.34 -6.71
N ASP A 176 -4.98 -0.04 -5.73
CA ASP A 176 -4.74 0.29 -4.32
C ASP A 176 -4.14 -0.90 -3.56
N ILE A 177 -2.97 -0.69 -2.94
CA ILE A 177 -2.26 -1.71 -2.17
C ILE A 177 -3.08 -2.21 -0.99
N GLU A 178 -3.90 -1.38 -0.35
CA GLU A 178 -4.67 -1.78 0.83
C GLU A 178 -5.79 -2.73 0.44
N LEU A 179 -6.46 -2.47 -0.68
CA LEU A 179 -7.53 -3.33 -1.18
C LEU A 179 -6.97 -4.66 -1.68
N VAL A 180 -5.85 -4.63 -2.42
CA VAL A 180 -5.18 -5.84 -2.93
C VAL A 180 -4.66 -6.70 -1.77
N SER A 181 -3.94 -6.10 -0.82
CA SER A 181 -3.36 -6.82 0.32
C SER A 181 -4.43 -7.37 1.27
N ASN A 182 -5.51 -6.62 1.52
CA ASN A 182 -6.64 -7.10 2.32
C ASN A 182 -7.34 -8.29 1.64
N SER A 183 -7.56 -8.20 0.33
CA SER A 183 -8.14 -9.31 -0.45
C SER A 183 -7.26 -10.57 -0.38
N ALA A 184 -5.94 -10.43 -0.52
CA ALA A 184 -4.99 -11.53 -0.34
C ALA A 184 -5.05 -12.11 1.08
N ALA A 185 -5.09 -11.25 2.10
CA ALA A 185 -5.17 -11.69 3.49
C ALA A 185 -6.47 -12.44 3.79
N LEU A 186 -7.60 -12.04 3.20
CA LEU A 186 -8.87 -12.75 3.35
C LEU A 186 -8.81 -14.18 2.79
N ILE A 187 -8.16 -14.39 1.65
CA ILE A 187 -7.96 -15.73 1.07
C ILE A 187 -7.08 -16.59 1.97
N GLN A 188 -5.98 -16.02 2.46
CA GLN A 188 -5.06 -16.72 3.36
C GLN A 188 -5.74 -17.08 4.68
N GLN A 189 -6.47 -16.15 5.30
CA GLN A 189 -7.22 -16.40 6.53
C GLN A 189 -8.35 -17.41 6.33
N ALA A 190 -9.01 -17.37 5.16
CA ALA A 190 -10.01 -18.36 4.80
C ALA A 190 -9.41 -19.76 4.61
N THR A 191 -8.12 -19.91 4.36
CA THR A 191 -7.43 -21.22 4.21
C THR A 191 -6.58 -21.57 5.41
N THR A 192 -7.00 -21.14 6.61
CA THR A 192 -6.34 -21.52 7.87
C THR A 192 -6.81 -22.89 8.36
N VAL A 193 -5.84 -23.71 8.77
CA VAL A 193 -6.07 -24.98 9.45
C VAL A 193 -6.50 -24.74 10.89
N LYS A 194 -7.58 -25.39 11.34
CA LYS A 194 -8.08 -25.31 12.72
C LYS A 194 -7.96 -26.67 13.41
N ASN A 195 -7.79 -26.66 14.74
CA ASN A 195 -7.77 -27.86 15.60
C ASN A 195 -6.73 -28.94 15.21
N LYS A 196 -5.66 -28.55 14.52
CA LYS A 196 -4.51 -29.40 14.16
C LYS A 196 -3.21 -28.64 14.36
N ASP A 197 -2.09 -29.36 14.37
CA ASP A 197 -0.76 -28.75 14.46
C ASP A 197 -0.37 -28.06 13.14
N ILE A 198 -0.31 -26.73 13.20
CA ILE A 198 0.05 -25.85 12.08
C ILE A 198 1.49 -26.03 11.59
N ARG A 199 2.37 -26.67 12.36
CA ARG A 199 3.76 -26.89 11.96
C ARG A 199 3.92 -28.09 11.03
N LYS A 200 3.00 -29.05 11.12
CA LYS A 200 2.98 -30.24 10.27
C LYS A 200 2.00 -30.09 9.11
N PHE A 201 0.86 -29.45 9.34
CA PHE A 201 -0.14 -29.16 8.31
C PHE A 201 0.06 -27.74 7.77
N LEU A 202 0.95 -27.63 6.78
CA LEU A 202 1.29 -26.37 6.08
C LEU A 202 0.39 -26.10 4.86
N ASP A 203 -0.75 -26.79 4.77
CA ASP A 203 -1.72 -26.62 3.69
C ASP A 203 -2.38 -25.23 3.80
N GLY A 204 -2.39 -24.48 2.70
CA GLY A 204 -2.90 -23.12 2.69
C GLY A 204 -2.56 -22.37 1.41
N ILE A 205 -3.14 -21.19 1.25
CA ILE A 205 -2.78 -20.28 0.15
C ILE A 205 -2.01 -19.09 0.74
N TYR A 206 -0.77 -18.91 0.30
CA TYR A 206 0.14 -17.91 0.85
C TYR A 206 0.58 -16.91 -0.22
N VAL A 207 0.84 -15.67 0.18
CA VAL A 207 1.45 -14.66 -0.70
C VAL A 207 2.92 -15.02 -0.91
N SER A 208 3.31 -15.33 -2.14
CA SER A 208 4.68 -15.67 -2.51
C SER A 208 5.49 -14.44 -2.89
N GLU A 209 4.91 -13.55 -3.69
CA GLU A 209 5.61 -12.38 -4.22
C GLU A 209 4.69 -11.16 -4.21
N LYS A 210 5.26 -10.00 -3.88
CA LYS A 210 4.62 -8.70 -4.00
C LYS A 210 5.36 -7.90 -5.07
N GLY A 211 4.71 -7.68 -6.20
CA GLY A 211 5.27 -6.97 -7.33
C GLY A 211 4.36 -5.88 -7.86
N THR A 212 4.75 -5.33 -8.99
CA THR A 212 3.94 -4.41 -9.80
C THR A 212 3.41 -5.12 -11.05
N VAL A 213 2.38 -4.56 -11.66
CA VAL A 213 1.82 -5.12 -12.91
C VAL A 213 2.70 -4.76 -14.09
N VAL A 214 3.08 -3.47 -14.16
CA VAL A 214 4.06 -2.95 -15.10
C VAL A 214 5.40 -2.93 -14.37
N GLU A 215 6.40 -3.58 -14.95
CA GLU A 215 7.78 -3.45 -14.49
C GLU A 215 8.25 -2.04 -14.84
N ALA A 216 8.77 -1.30 -13.87
CA ALA A 216 9.42 -0.04 -14.18
C ALA A 216 10.77 -0.40 -14.81
N ASP A 217 10.95 -0.08 -16.09
CA ASP A 217 12.27 -0.17 -16.75
C ASP A 217 13.30 0.53 -15.86
N GLN A 218 14.33 -0.23 -15.46
CA GLN A 218 15.39 0.23 -14.55
C GLN A 218 16.23 1.36 -15.16
#